data_AF-U9UUU2-F1
#
_entry.id   AF-U9UUU2-F1
#
_cell.length_a   1.000
_cell.length_b   1.000
_cell.length_c   1.000
_cell.angle_alpha   90.00
_cell.angle_beta   90.00
_cell.angle_gamma   90.00
#
_symmetry.space_group_name_H-M   'P 1'
#
loop_
_entity.id
_entity.type
_entity.pdbx_description
1 polymer ?
#
loop_
_entity_poly.entity_id
_entity_poly.type
_entity_poly.pdbx_seq_one_letter_code
_entity_poly.pdbx_strand_id
1 'polypeptide(L)'
;KHFIEFEKLLKKCQKLRSLNFKETYYEEGRELEFGDYLSNVLIREASTNLREIRIPYNIKFSLKTLETFLEKWKGRPAVSMYLEEAYFYRENNSYMKLFDQYKIEGLYTYEL
;
A
#
# COMPACT_ATOMS: atom_id res chain seq x y z
N LYS A 1 -14.93 -10.90 -7.55
CA LYS A 1 -15.43 -11.66 -6.37
C LYS A 1 -14.52 -11.52 -5.15
N HIS A 2 -13.19 -11.58 -5.30
CA HIS A 2 -12.24 -11.51 -4.17
C HIS A 2 -12.19 -10.16 -3.43
N PHE A 3 -12.38 -9.05 -4.15
CA PHE A 3 -12.46 -7.69 -3.58
C PHE A 3 -13.52 -7.52 -2.48
N ILE A 4 -14.74 -8.00 -2.73
CA ILE A 4 -15.85 -7.89 -1.77
C ILE A 4 -15.54 -8.66 -0.48
N GLU A 5 -14.92 -9.84 -0.58
CA GLU A 5 -14.56 -10.63 0.59
C GLU A 5 -13.39 -10.01 1.36
N PHE A 6 -12.43 -9.41 0.66
CA PHE A 6 -11.34 -8.66 1.29
C PHE A 6 -11.86 -7.45 2.07
N GLU A 7 -12.77 -6.66 1.51
CA GLU A 7 -13.41 -5.55 2.22
C GLU A 7 -14.18 -6.01 3.46
N LYS A 8 -14.97 -7.07 3.35
CA LYS A 8 -15.67 -7.68 4.50
C LYS A 8 -14.70 -8.14 5.58
N LEU A 9 -13.55 -8.70 5.20
CA LEU A 9 -12.52 -9.13 6.14
C LEU A 9 -11.93 -7.94 6.88
N LEU A 10 -11.49 -6.90 6.17
CA LEU A 10 -10.95 -5.68 6.79
C LEU A 10 -11.95 -5.05 7.76
N LYS A 11 -13.21 -4.95 7.36
CA LYS A 11 -14.28 -4.41 8.19
C LYS A 11 -14.46 -5.20 9.50
N LYS A 12 -14.28 -6.53 9.48
CA LYS A 12 -14.33 -7.38 10.68
C LYS A 12 -13.05 -7.32 11.51
N CYS A 13 -11.88 -7.16 10.88
CA CYS A 13 -10.56 -7.21 11.51
C CYS A 13 -10.13 -5.87 12.13
N GLN A 14 -10.96 -5.26 12.98
CA GLN A 14 -10.69 -3.93 13.57
C GLN A 14 -9.56 -3.88 14.62
N LYS A 15 -8.93 -5.03 14.92
CA LYS A 15 -7.72 -5.13 15.75
C LYS A 15 -6.45 -5.45 14.94
N LEU A 16 -6.55 -5.52 13.61
CA LEU A 16 -5.44 -5.85 12.73
C LEU A 16 -4.31 -4.83 12.89
N ARG A 17 -3.07 -5.32 13.06
CA ARG A 17 -1.87 -4.49 13.21
C ARG A 17 -0.92 -4.54 12.02
N SER A 18 -0.89 -5.65 11.29
CA SER A 18 -0.06 -5.83 10.11
C SER A 18 -0.87 -6.50 9.02
N LEU A 19 -0.64 -6.09 7.78
CA LEU A 19 -1.21 -6.69 6.58
C LEU A 19 -0.07 -6.99 5.60
N ASN A 20 0.05 -8.26 5.21
CA ASN A 20 1.11 -8.72 4.33
C ASN A 20 0.50 -9.38 3.09
N PHE A 21 0.67 -8.73 1.93
CA PHE A 21 0.30 -9.28 0.64
C PHE A 21 1.46 -10.13 0.12
N LYS A 22 1.18 -11.41 -0.16
CA LYS A 22 2.22 -12.35 -0.62
C LYS A 22 2.44 -12.28 -2.12
N GLU A 23 1.35 -12.28 -2.86
CA GLU A 23 1.33 -12.20 -4.32
C GLU A 23 -0.11 -11.90 -4.71
N THR A 24 -0.30 -11.23 -5.85
CA THR A 24 -1.62 -11.07 -6.46
C THR A 24 -1.64 -11.64 -7.87
N TYR A 25 -2.60 -12.53 -8.13
CA TYR A 25 -2.87 -13.03 -9.47
C TYR A 25 -3.93 -12.15 -10.12
N TYR A 26 -3.50 -11.21 -10.97
CA TYR A 26 -4.38 -10.43 -11.83
C TYR A 26 -3.78 -10.27 -13.22
N GLU A 27 -4.57 -9.78 -14.17
CA GLU A 27 -4.14 -9.52 -15.54
C GLU A 27 -2.99 -8.52 -15.58
N GLU A 28 -1.89 -8.90 -16.22
CA GLU A 28 -0.71 -8.06 -16.41
C GLU A 28 -1.08 -6.65 -16.93
N GLY A 29 -0.45 -5.61 -16.37
CA GLY A 29 -0.72 -4.22 -16.71
C GLY A 29 -1.79 -3.53 -15.86
N ARG A 30 -2.41 -4.24 -14.90
CA ARG A 30 -3.39 -3.67 -13.98
C ARG A 30 -2.80 -3.23 -12.64
N GLU A 31 -1.49 -3.19 -12.49
CA GLU A 31 -0.85 -3.03 -11.19
C GLU A 31 -1.22 -1.75 -10.46
N LEU A 32 -1.37 -0.66 -11.21
CA LEU A 32 -1.81 0.63 -10.68
C LEU A 32 -3.32 0.65 -10.35
N GLU A 33 -4.16 -0.01 -11.15
CA GLU A 33 -5.61 -0.14 -10.87
C GLU A 33 -5.84 -0.87 -9.53
N PHE A 34 -5.08 -1.94 -9.30
CA PHE A 34 -5.12 -2.68 -8.04
C PHE A 34 -4.60 -1.85 -6.86
N GLY A 35 -3.51 -1.09 -7.04
CA GLY A 35 -3.03 -0.17 -6.01
C GLY A 35 -4.05 0.92 -5.66
N ASP A 36 -4.73 1.48 -6.66
CA ASP A 36 -5.77 2.49 -6.47
C ASP A 36 -6.97 1.91 -5.70
N TYR A 37 -7.42 0.73 -6.08
CA TYR A 37 -8.47 0.01 -5.35
C TYR A 37 -8.05 -0.27 -3.90
N LEU A 38 -6.86 -0.84 -3.71
CA LEU A 38 -6.35 -1.23 -2.40
C LEU A 38 -6.21 -0.03 -1.47
N SER A 39 -5.64 1.07 -1.94
CA SER A 39 -5.51 2.32 -1.20
C SER A 39 -6.86 2.82 -0.69
N ASN A 40 -7.87 2.88 -1.58
CA ASN A 40 -9.21 3.35 -1.23
C ASN A 40 -9.89 2.45 -0.19
N VAL A 41 -9.75 1.14 -0.32
CA VAL A 41 -10.32 0.17 0.62
C VAL A 41 -9.64 0.23 1.98
N LEU A 42 -8.31 0.33 2.03
CA LEU A 42 -7.58 0.45 3.29
C LEU A 42 -7.98 1.71 4.06
N ILE A 43 -8.08 2.85 3.37
CA ILE A 43 -8.53 4.11 3.98
C ILE A 43 -9.93 3.96 4.60
N ARG A 44 -10.84 3.28 3.90
CA ARG A 44 -12.25 3.17 4.32
C ARG A 44 -12.48 2.11 5.40
N GLU A 45 -11.90 0.92 5.24
CA GLU A 45 -12.30 -0.27 6.00
C GLU A 45 -11.24 -0.78 6.97
N ALA A 46 -9.95 -0.44 6.77
CA ALA A 46 -8.89 -1.00 7.59
C ALA A 46 -8.94 -0.46 9.03
N SER A 47 -8.52 -1.32 9.95
CA SER A 47 -8.35 -0.97 11.37
C SER A 47 -7.53 0.31 11.53
N THR A 48 -7.97 1.17 12.45
CA THR A 48 -7.17 2.31 12.91
C THR A 48 -5.90 1.87 13.65
N ASN A 49 -5.76 0.60 14.01
CA ASN A 49 -4.56 0.04 14.63
C ASN A 49 -3.57 -0.57 13.62
N LEU A 50 -3.85 -0.50 12.31
CA LEU A 50 -2.93 -0.99 11.29
C LEU A 50 -1.67 -0.13 11.27
N ARG A 51 -0.52 -0.76 11.49
CA ARG A 51 0.80 -0.11 11.59
C ARG A 51 1.79 -0.60 10.56
N GLU A 52 1.50 -1.70 9.89
CA GLU A 52 2.40 -2.28 8.90
C GLU A 52 1.60 -2.77 7.69
N ILE A 53 2.08 -2.41 6.49
CA ILE A 53 1.57 -2.90 5.22
C ILE A 53 2.77 -3.34 4.38
N ARG A 54 2.76 -4.58 3.89
CA ARG A 54 3.78 -5.13 2.99
C ARG A 54 3.15 -5.42 1.63
N ILE A 55 3.73 -4.84 0.58
CA ILE A 55 3.21 -4.82 -0.78
C ILE A 55 4.22 -5.51 -1.71
N PRO A 56 3.82 -6.57 -2.41
CA PRO A 56 4.68 -7.32 -3.32
C PRO A 56 4.94 -6.52 -4.61
N TYR A 57 5.93 -6.97 -5.39
CA TYR A 57 6.37 -6.27 -6.61
C TYR A 57 5.26 -6.11 -7.66
N ASN A 58 4.33 -7.05 -7.67
CA ASN A 58 3.14 -7.07 -8.51
C ASN A 58 1.96 -6.35 -7.85
N ILE A 59 2.17 -5.26 -7.11
CA ILE A 59 1.15 -4.24 -6.84
C ILE A 59 1.90 -2.91 -6.84
N LYS A 60 1.42 -1.93 -7.62
CA LYS A 60 2.07 -0.62 -7.75
C LYS A 60 1.09 0.47 -7.36
N PHE A 61 1.62 1.61 -6.93
CA PHE A 61 0.81 2.78 -6.63
C PHE A 61 1.28 3.96 -7.45
N SER A 62 0.33 4.68 -8.05
CA SER A 62 0.65 5.97 -8.64
C SER A 62 1.09 6.96 -7.54
N LEU A 63 1.88 7.98 -7.92
CA LEU A 63 2.31 9.03 -6.99
C LEU A 63 1.10 9.68 -6.31
N LYS A 64 0.09 10.04 -7.11
CA LYS A 64 -1.17 10.64 -6.64
C LYS A 64 -1.90 9.73 -5.66
N THR A 65 -1.86 8.42 -5.88
CA THR A 65 -2.52 7.43 -5.01
C THR A 65 -1.83 7.33 -3.67
N LEU A 66 -0.50 7.32 -3.63
CA LEU A 66 0.26 7.36 -2.38
C LEU A 66 0.06 8.67 -1.63
N GLU A 67 0.12 9.82 -2.31
CA GLU A 67 -0.18 11.13 -1.72
C GLU A 67 -1.57 11.15 -1.08
N THR A 68 -2.58 10.69 -1.82
CA THR A 68 -3.97 10.63 -1.33
C THR A 68 -4.10 9.69 -0.15
N PHE A 69 -3.44 8.53 -0.20
CA PHE A 69 -3.44 7.56 0.88
C PHE A 69 -2.88 8.18 2.16
N LEU A 70 -1.67 8.74 2.09
CA LEU A 70 -0.95 9.30 3.24
C LEU A 70 -1.70 10.50 3.83
N GLU A 71 -2.27 11.36 2.99
CA GLU A 71 -3.08 12.49 3.45
C GLU A 71 -4.31 12.02 4.23
N LYS A 72 -5.05 11.05 3.69
CA LYS A 72 -6.24 10.49 4.34
C LYS A 72 -5.91 9.57 5.52
N TRP A 73 -4.66 9.11 5.63
CA TRP A 73 -4.19 8.33 6.77
C TRP A 73 -3.83 9.20 7.98
N LYS A 74 -3.70 10.52 7.81
CA LYS A 74 -3.49 11.45 8.93
C LYS A 74 -4.58 11.30 9.98
N GLY A 75 -4.19 11.43 11.25
CA GLY A 75 -5.07 11.19 12.40
C GLY A 75 -5.14 9.72 12.84
N ARG A 76 -4.51 8.79 12.10
CA ARG A 76 -4.26 7.41 12.52
C ARG A 76 -2.84 7.29 13.09
N PRO A 77 -2.55 6.23 13.89
CA PRO A 77 -1.19 5.84 14.20
C PRO A 77 -0.32 5.72 12.92
N ALA A 78 0.96 6.01 13.07
CA ALA A 78 1.94 5.88 11.98
C ALA A 78 1.91 4.46 11.40
N VAL A 79 2.01 4.38 10.07
CA VAL A 79 2.03 3.14 9.31
C VAL A 79 3.36 3.01 8.56
N SER A 80 4.03 1.88 8.72
CA SER A 80 5.18 1.48 7.92
C SER A 80 4.69 0.78 6.66
N MET A 81 5.15 1.24 5.50
CA MET A 81 4.82 0.66 4.20
C MET A 81 6.08 0.09 3.56
N TYR A 82 6.06 -1.20 3.26
CA TYR A 82 7.14 -1.90 2.59
C TYR A 82 6.72 -2.18 1.15
N LEU A 83 7.45 -1.64 0.19
CA LEU A 83 7.15 -1.73 -1.24
C LEU A 83 8.27 -2.51 -1.93
N GLU A 84 7.96 -3.69 -2.46
CA GLU A 84 8.96 -4.58 -3.06
C GLU A 84 9.40 -4.16 -4.47
N GLU A 85 8.56 -3.45 -5.24
CA GLU A 85 8.94 -2.91 -6.56
C GLU A 85 9.76 -1.62 -6.42
N ALA A 86 10.91 -1.69 -5.73
CA ALA A 86 11.70 -0.50 -5.42
C ALA A 86 12.22 0.24 -6.67
N TYR A 87 12.46 -0.47 -7.78
CA TYR A 87 12.93 0.13 -9.03
C TYR A 87 11.94 1.17 -9.58
N PHE A 88 10.66 0.79 -9.72
CA PHE A 88 9.58 1.67 -10.19
C PHE A 88 9.50 3.00 -9.42
N TYR A 89 9.69 2.96 -8.10
CA TYR A 89 9.61 4.17 -7.27
C TYR A 89 10.89 5.00 -7.29
N ARG A 90 12.07 4.36 -7.35
CA ARG A 90 13.37 5.04 -7.30
C ARG A 90 13.70 5.78 -8.59
N GLU A 91 13.19 5.33 -9.74
CA GLU A 91 13.41 6.02 -11.02
C GLU A 91 12.83 7.44 -11.06
N ASN A 92 11.84 7.73 -10.22
CA ASN A 92 11.15 9.01 -10.22
C ASN A 92 11.34 9.75 -8.89
N ASN A 93 12.13 10.83 -8.95
CA ASN A 93 12.46 11.69 -7.81
C ASN A 93 11.24 12.23 -7.04
N SER A 94 10.07 12.32 -7.66
CA SER A 94 8.85 12.77 -6.99
C SER A 94 8.37 11.77 -5.92
N TYR A 95 8.54 10.46 -6.15
CA TYR A 95 8.24 9.46 -5.12
C TYR A 95 9.23 9.54 -3.96
N MET A 96 10.52 9.72 -4.25
CA MET A 96 11.55 9.87 -3.20
C MET A 96 11.26 11.09 -2.32
N LYS A 97 10.91 12.24 -2.91
CA LYS A 97 10.47 13.43 -2.16
C LYS A 97 9.26 13.15 -1.28
N LEU A 98 8.28 12.39 -1.78
CA LEU A 98 7.12 12.00 -1.00
C LEU A 98 7.51 11.10 0.19
N PHE A 99 8.38 10.13 -0.04
CA PHE A 99 8.86 9.22 1.01
C PHE A 99 9.65 9.96 2.09
N ASP A 100 10.50 10.92 1.70
CA ASP A 100 11.24 11.77 2.63
C ASP A 100 10.27 12.64 3.46
N GLN A 101 9.25 13.22 2.83
CA GLN A 101 8.23 14.04 3.50
C GLN A 101 7.45 13.25 4.56
N TYR A 102 7.10 12.00 4.26
CA TYR A 102 6.27 11.16 5.14
C TYR A 102 7.08 10.13 5.96
N LYS A 103 8.41 10.14 5.85
CA LYS A 103 9.33 9.19 6.49
C LYS A 103 8.94 7.73 6.25
N ILE A 104 8.64 7.39 5.00
CA ILE A 104 8.29 6.01 4.63
C ILE A 104 9.58 5.16 4.61
N GLU A 105 9.62 4.14 5.47
CA GLU A 105 10.72 3.18 5.58
C GLU A 105 10.34 1.86 4.90
N GLY A 106 11.14 1.36 3.94
CA GLY A 106 10.93 0.00 3.40
C GLY A 106 11.04 -0.24 1.89
N LEU A 107 11.87 0.51 1.15
CA LEU A 107 12.17 0.18 -0.25
C LEU A 107 13.21 -0.94 -0.31
N TYR A 108 12.76 -2.19 -0.44
CA TYR A 108 13.64 -3.34 -0.60
C TYR A 108 13.79 -3.72 -2.07
N THR A 109 15.02 -3.94 -2.50
CA THR A 109 15.35 -4.62 -3.76
C THR A 109 15.85 -6.02 -3.39
N TYR A 110 15.24 -7.07 -3.93
CA TYR A 110 15.93 -8.35 -4.02
C TYR A 110 16.71 -8.32 -5.33
N GLU A 111 18.03 -8.23 -5.26
CA GLU A 111 18.87 -8.57 -6.43
C GLU A 111 18.77 -10.09 -6.61
N LEU A 112 18.22 -10.52 -7.74
CA LEU A 112 18.19 -11.94 -8.16
C LEU A 112 19.50 -12.32 -8.84
#